data_AF-A0A0D0D993-F1
#
_entry.id   AF-A0A0D0D993-F1
#
_cell.length_a   1.000
_cell.length_b   1.000
_cell.length_c   1.000
_cell.angle_alpha   90.00
_cell.angle_beta   90.00
_cell.angle_gamma   90.00
#
_symmetry.space_group_name_H-M   'P 1'
#
loop_
_entity.id
_entity.type
_entity.pdbx_description
1 polymer ?
#
loop_
_entity_poly.entity_id
_entity_poly.type
_entity_poly.pdbx_seq_one_letter_code
_entity_poly.pdbx_strand_id
1 'polypeptide(L)'
;FGKLPSHPRCGHSLMMDKVAINEEAYYKKSSNSIGGLCHDHAGLIDIKLTDYKTITNTSQAIHDESPVCHYGKEATVAATAAFSPENYTPLPILVSPTCKSEKVDCAERLLQRILECWRTHPDGEAKFGPVWCFSTNRDSTDRVACHSLFMKYDLNTSGELYEKLLCLAGLNLKFGVHLITMDFDPKHLVKCT
;
A
#
# COMPACT_ATOMS: atom_id res chain seq x y z
N PHE A 1 -19.49 -6.35 -10.44
CA PHE A 1 -19.50 -5.81 -9.06
C PHE A 1 -20.89 -5.28 -8.77
N GLY A 2 -21.55 -5.80 -7.73
CA GLY A 2 -22.94 -5.43 -7.39
C GLY A 2 -23.07 -3.94 -7.07
N LYS A 3 -24.29 -3.39 -7.21
CA LYS A 3 -24.60 -2.02 -6.77
C LYS A 3 -24.32 -1.92 -5.27
N LEU A 4 -23.25 -1.23 -4.91
CA LEU A 4 -23.02 -0.83 -3.53
C LEU A 4 -24.12 0.17 -3.17
N PRO A 5 -24.80 -0.01 -2.03
CA PRO A 5 -25.91 0.86 -1.63
C PRO A 5 -25.43 2.30 -1.42
N SER A 6 -26.33 3.27 -1.65
CA SER A 6 -26.04 4.70 -1.44
C SER A 6 -25.92 4.98 0.04
N HIS A 7 -24.68 5.05 0.54
CA HIS A 7 -24.40 5.26 1.95
C HIS A 7 -23.74 6.62 2.17
N PRO A 8 -23.94 7.24 3.34
CA PRO A 8 -23.23 8.46 3.69
C PRO A 8 -21.72 8.21 3.66
N ARG A 9 -20.97 9.14 3.07
CA ARG A 9 -19.50 9.10 3.05
C ARG A 9 -18.96 9.06 4.47
N CYS A 10 -17.98 8.20 4.74
CA CYS A 10 -17.36 8.05 6.05
C CYS A 10 -15.83 8.08 5.95
N GLY A 11 -15.17 8.20 7.10
CA GLY A 11 -13.73 8.01 7.20
C GLY A 11 -13.35 6.56 6.95
N HIS A 12 -12.14 6.34 6.43
CA HIS A 12 -11.58 5.03 6.19
C HIS A 12 -10.21 4.86 6.85
N SER A 13 -9.92 3.63 7.27
CA SER A 13 -8.56 3.14 7.50
C SER A 13 -8.03 2.51 6.23
N LEU A 14 -6.84 2.90 5.80
CA LEU A 14 -6.10 2.19 4.77
C LEU A 14 -5.10 1.27 5.46
N MET A 15 -5.25 -0.03 5.26
CA MET A 15 -4.44 -1.05 5.91
C MET A 15 -3.53 -1.71 4.87
N MET A 16 -2.28 -1.93 5.21
CA MET A 16 -1.30 -2.59 4.36
C MET A 16 -0.55 -3.68 5.12
N ASP A 17 -0.38 -4.84 4.48
CA ASP A 17 0.42 -5.95 5.01
C ASP A 17 1.14 -6.68 3.86
N LYS A 18 2.15 -7.47 4.19
CA LYS A 18 2.90 -8.32 3.24
C LYS A 18 2.59 -9.78 3.55
N VAL A 19 2.16 -10.54 2.54
CA VAL A 19 1.90 -11.98 2.65
C VAL A 19 2.90 -12.76 1.81
N ALA A 20 3.46 -13.86 2.36
CA ALA A 20 4.33 -14.74 1.60
C ALA A 20 3.59 -15.35 0.39
N ILE A 21 4.27 -15.43 -0.75
CA ILE A 21 3.76 -16.03 -1.98
C ILE A 21 4.79 -17.00 -2.55
N ASN A 22 4.38 -17.84 -3.50
CA ASN A 22 5.31 -18.68 -4.23
C ASN A 22 6.20 -17.83 -5.15
N GLU A 23 7.50 -18.12 -5.12
CA GLU A 23 8.50 -17.50 -5.99
C GLU A 23 8.46 -18.13 -7.39
N GLU A 24 7.38 -17.88 -8.13
CA GLU A 24 7.15 -18.48 -9.44
C GLU A 24 6.60 -17.47 -10.47
N ALA A 25 7.10 -17.58 -11.71
CA ALA A 25 6.49 -16.93 -12.85
C ALA A 25 5.32 -17.75 -13.39
N TYR A 26 4.28 -17.06 -13.86
CA TYR A 26 3.16 -17.70 -14.53
C TYR A 26 2.78 -16.95 -15.81
N TYR A 27 2.15 -17.67 -16.73
CA TYR A 27 1.61 -17.08 -17.94
C TYR A 27 0.27 -16.38 -17.67
N LYS A 28 0.24 -15.06 -17.83
CA LYS A 28 -0.99 -14.27 -17.75
C LYS A 28 -1.64 -14.15 -19.13
N LYS A 29 -2.53 -15.09 -19.43
CA LYS A 29 -3.23 -15.20 -20.72
C LYS A 29 -3.94 -13.90 -21.15
N SER A 30 -4.58 -13.19 -20.23
CA SER A 30 -5.39 -12.00 -20.55
C SER A 30 -4.59 -10.83 -21.11
N SER A 31 -3.29 -10.74 -20.78
CA SER A 31 -2.40 -9.66 -21.22
C SER A 31 -1.24 -10.17 -22.08
N ASN A 32 -1.26 -11.45 -22.43
CA ASN A 32 -0.16 -12.18 -23.08
C ASN A 32 1.21 -11.81 -22.48
N SER A 33 1.34 -11.96 -21.17
CA SER A 33 2.51 -11.50 -20.43
C SER A 33 2.92 -12.45 -19.31
N ILE A 34 4.11 -12.22 -18.78
CA ILE A 34 4.64 -12.92 -17.60
C ILE A 34 4.08 -12.24 -16.34
N GLY A 35 3.57 -13.03 -15.40
CA GLY A 35 3.19 -12.61 -14.05
C GLY A 35 4.10 -13.24 -12.99
N GLY A 36 3.95 -12.81 -11.73
CA GLY A 36 4.73 -13.34 -10.60
C GLY A 36 6.07 -12.64 -10.35
N LEU A 37 6.36 -11.58 -11.11
CA LEU A 37 7.57 -10.76 -10.95
C LEU A 37 7.34 -9.64 -9.91
N CYS A 38 8.40 -9.22 -9.22
CA CYS A 38 8.32 -8.12 -8.27
C CYS A 38 8.08 -6.77 -8.98
N HIS A 39 7.25 -5.92 -8.38
CA HIS A 39 6.79 -4.69 -9.02
C HIS A 39 7.90 -3.66 -9.25
N ASP A 40 8.91 -3.62 -8.39
CA ASP A 40 10.05 -2.70 -8.50
C ASP A 40 10.93 -2.97 -9.73
N HIS A 41 11.05 -4.24 -10.15
CA HIS A 41 11.99 -4.63 -11.20
C HIS A 41 11.30 -5.15 -12.47
N ALA A 42 10.01 -5.49 -12.43
CA ALA A 42 9.28 -5.98 -13.59
C ALA A 42 9.25 -4.95 -14.74
N GLY A 43 9.31 -3.66 -14.44
CA GLY A 43 9.37 -2.58 -15.44
C GLY A 43 10.72 -2.44 -16.16
N LEU A 44 11.76 -3.15 -15.72
CA LEU A 44 13.10 -3.11 -16.32
C LEU A 44 13.26 -4.08 -17.48
N ILE A 45 12.28 -4.95 -17.70
CA ILE A 45 12.31 -5.99 -18.74
C ILE A 45 11.03 -5.97 -19.55
N ASP A 46 11.08 -6.50 -20.77
CA ASP A 46 9.87 -6.78 -21.53
C ASP A 46 9.20 -8.03 -20.97
N ILE A 47 8.00 -7.87 -20.44
CA ILE A 47 7.17 -8.96 -19.90
C ILE A 47 6.17 -9.49 -20.91
N LYS A 48 6.11 -8.92 -22.12
CA LYS A 48 5.17 -9.33 -23.17
C LYS A 48 5.71 -10.55 -23.92
N LEU A 49 4.86 -11.54 -24.11
CA LEU A 49 5.22 -12.80 -24.73
C LEU A 49 4.94 -12.73 -26.24
N THR A 50 5.70 -11.90 -26.95
CA THR A 50 5.55 -11.69 -28.40
C THR A 50 6.26 -12.74 -29.23
N ASP A 51 7.42 -13.21 -28.76
CA ASP A 51 8.28 -14.15 -29.46
C ASP A 51 9.22 -14.89 -28.49
N TYR A 52 9.91 -15.89 -29.02
CA TYR A 52 10.85 -16.73 -28.26
C TYR A 52 12.05 -15.95 -27.71
N LYS A 53 12.49 -14.89 -28.41
CA LYS A 53 13.64 -14.10 -27.98
C LYS A 53 13.28 -13.30 -26.73
N THR A 54 12.09 -12.70 -26.67
CA THR A 54 11.63 -12.00 -25.46
C THR A 54 11.56 -12.96 -24.27
N ILE A 55 11.03 -14.18 -24.46
CA ILE A 55 11.00 -15.21 -23.41
C ILE A 55 12.41 -15.52 -22.89
N THR A 56 13.35 -15.74 -23.80
CA THR A 56 14.74 -16.07 -23.45
C THR A 56 15.41 -14.91 -22.71
N ASN A 57 15.21 -13.67 -23.18
CA ASN A 57 15.74 -12.47 -22.54
C ASN A 57 15.16 -12.28 -21.13
N THR A 58 13.85 -12.49 -20.93
CA THR A 58 13.25 -12.44 -19.60
C THR A 58 13.83 -13.51 -18.68
N SER A 59 14.00 -14.73 -19.19
CA SER A 59 14.61 -15.83 -18.43
C SER A 59 16.02 -15.47 -17.97
N GLN A 60 16.86 -14.94 -18.86
CA GLN A 60 18.21 -14.48 -18.54
C GLN A 60 18.19 -13.35 -17.50
N ALA A 61 17.33 -12.36 -17.69
CA ALA A 61 17.19 -11.23 -16.76
C ALA A 61 16.80 -11.63 -15.32
N ILE A 62 16.17 -12.80 -15.15
CA ILE A 62 15.75 -13.34 -13.85
C ILE A 62 16.79 -14.32 -13.28
N HIS A 63 17.50 -15.08 -14.13
CA HIS A 63 18.32 -16.22 -13.72
C HIS A 63 19.83 -16.07 -13.93
N ASP A 64 20.30 -15.00 -14.56
CA ASP A 64 21.73 -14.72 -14.68
C ASP A 64 22.39 -14.47 -13.31
N GLU A 65 23.73 -14.49 -13.28
CA GLU A 65 24.52 -14.27 -12.05
C GLU A 65 24.26 -12.90 -11.39
N SER A 66 23.86 -11.91 -12.19
CA SER A 66 23.50 -10.56 -11.75
C SER A 66 22.10 -10.21 -12.24
N PRO A 67 21.04 -10.77 -11.62
CA PRO A 67 19.67 -10.62 -12.10
C PRO A 67 19.22 -9.15 -12.01
N VAL A 68 18.56 -8.69 -13.06
CA VAL A 68 17.96 -7.34 -13.13
C VAL A 68 16.48 -7.36 -12.81
N CYS A 69 15.88 -8.55 -12.71
CA CYS A 69 14.50 -8.78 -12.29
C CYS A 69 14.43 -9.97 -11.33
N HIS A 70 13.41 -9.99 -10.48
CA HIS A 70 13.23 -11.03 -9.46
C HIS A 70 11.78 -11.49 -9.40
N TYR A 71 11.57 -12.74 -8.99
CA TYR A 71 10.27 -13.19 -8.56
C TYR A 71 9.78 -12.41 -7.33
N GLY A 72 8.46 -12.31 -7.22
CA GLY A 72 7.84 -11.90 -5.97
C GLY A 72 8.00 -12.98 -4.91
N LYS A 73 8.49 -12.59 -3.73
CA LYS A 73 8.60 -13.44 -2.54
C LYS A 73 7.46 -13.20 -1.57
N GLU A 74 6.97 -11.96 -1.55
CA GLU A 74 5.77 -11.56 -0.82
C GLU A 74 4.87 -10.74 -1.74
N ALA A 75 3.59 -10.63 -1.40
CA ALA A 75 2.68 -9.67 -1.98
C ALA A 75 2.33 -8.61 -0.94
N THR A 76 2.59 -7.35 -1.26
CA THR A 76 2.02 -6.21 -0.55
C THR A 76 0.53 -6.14 -0.89
N VAL A 77 -0.31 -6.25 0.12
CA VAL A 77 -1.76 -6.16 0.02
C VAL A 77 -2.20 -4.91 0.75
N ALA A 78 -2.94 -4.04 0.06
CA ALA A 78 -3.58 -2.89 0.70
C ALA A 78 -5.10 -3.01 0.58
N ALA A 79 -5.80 -2.67 1.65
CA ALA A 79 -7.26 -2.65 1.71
C ALA A 79 -7.76 -1.41 2.45
N THR A 80 -8.97 -0.97 2.13
CA THR A 80 -9.66 0.08 2.89
C THR A 80 -10.78 -0.51 3.74
N ALA A 81 -10.92 -0.04 4.96
CA ALA A 81 -12.03 -0.39 5.85
C ALA A 81 -12.72 0.89 6.35
N ALA A 82 -14.04 0.91 6.26
CA ALA A 82 -14.86 2.03 6.70
C ALA A 82 -14.92 2.11 8.24
N PHE A 83 -14.79 3.33 8.79
CA PHE A 83 -15.19 3.63 10.16
C PHE A 83 -16.71 3.78 10.24
N SER A 84 -17.40 2.67 10.02
CA SER A 84 -18.86 2.60 9.95
C SER A 84 -19.34 1.24 10.44
N PRO A 85 -20.49 1.17 11.14
CA PRO A 85 -21.14 -0.11 11.44
C PRO A 85 -21.67 -0.81 10.18
N GLU A 86 -21.84 -0.07 9.08
CA GLU A 86 -22.30 -0.56 7.78
C GLU A 86 -21.12 -0.65 6.80
N ASN A 87 -21.09 -1.69 5.95
CA ASN A 87 -20.01 -1.93 4.97
C ASN A 87 -18.60 -1.97 5.58
N TYR A 88 -18.46 -2.51 6.79
CA TYR A 88 -17.18 -2.74 7.47
C TYR A 88 -16.27 -3.77 6.77
N THR A 89 -16.71 -4.36 5.66
CA THR A 89 -15.90 -5.35 4.93
C THR A 89 -14.70 -4.65 4.28
N PRO A 90 -13.45 -5.07 4.60
CA PRO A 90 -12.28 -4.51 3.96
C PRO A 90 -12.34 -4.70 2.45
N LEU A 91 -12.05 -3.65 1.69
CA LEU A 91 -12.01 -3.66 0.23
C LEU A 91 -10.55 -3.68 -0.23
N PRO A 92 -10.05 -4.79 -0.81
CA PRO A 92 -8.71 -4.83 -1.37
C PRO A 92 -8.59 -3.84 -2.53
N ILE A 93 -7.59 -2.96 -2.48
CA ILE A 93 -7.30 -1.96 -3.49
C ILE A 93 -5.95 -2.17 -4.17
N LEU A 94 -5.06 -2.97 -3.57
CA LEU A 94 -3.76 -3.31 -4.14
C LEU A 94 -3.38 -4.74 -3.78
N VAL A 95 -2.83 -5.45 -4.77
CA VAL A 95 -2.02 -6.66 -4.57
C VAL A 95 -0.81 -6.50 -5.47
N SER A 96 0.38 -6.39 -4.87
CA SER A 96 1.62 -6.09 -5.57
C SER A 96 2.78 -6.96 -5.10
N PRO A 97 3.35 -7.84 -5.94
CA PRO A 97 4.48 -8.68 -5.54
C PRO A 97 5.73 -7.85 -5.25
N THR A 98 6.50 -8.21 -4.22
CA THR A 98 7.79 -7.61 -3.83
C THR A 98 8.85 -8.71 -3.66
N CYS A 99 10.11 -8.38 -3.94
CA CYS A 99 11.24 -9.30 -3.78
C CYS A 99 11.98 -9.14 -2.44
N LYS A 100 11.45 -8.32 -1.51
CA LYS A 100 12.08 -7.89 -0.24
C LYS A 100 13.30 -6.98 -0.37
N SER A 101 13.72 -6.67 -1.59
CA SER A 101 14.77 -5.69 -1.88
C SER A 101 14.21 -4.27 -2.09
N GLU A 102 12.96 -4.04 -1.66
CA GLU A 102 12.29 -2.75 -1.77
C GLU A 102 13.04 -1.68 -0.98
N LYS A 103 13.29 -0.54 -1.62
CA LYS A 103 13.93 0.61 -1.00
C LYS A 103 12.87 1.51 -0.36
N VAL A 104 13.27 2.23 0.69
CA VAL A 104 12.39 3.17 1.41
C VAL A 104 11.74 4.19 0.47
N ASP A 105 12.48 4.69 -0.53
CA ASP A 105 11.94 5.65 -1.49
C ASP A 105 10.92 5.00 -2.47
N CYS A 106 11.08 3.72 -2.79
CA CYS A 106 10.07 2.96 -3.54
C CYS A 106 8.79 2.80 -2.72
N ALA A 107 8.93 2.36 -1.46
CA ALA A 107 7.80 2.20 -0.54
C ALA A 107 7.06 3.53 -0.35
N GLU A 108 7.77 4.63 -0.09
CA GLU A 108 7.17 5.96 0.06
C GLU A 108 6.38 6.37 -1.21
N ARG A 109 6.96 6.18 -2.40
CA ARG A 109 6.27 6.46 -3.68
C ARG A 109 5.04 5.58 -3.87
N LEU A 110 5.09 4.31 -3.49
CA LEU A 110 3.95 3.40 -3.58
C LEU A 110 2.81 3.89 -2.67
N LEU A 111 3.11 4.20 -1.40
CA LEU A 111 2.15 4.72 -0.44
C LEU A 111 1.49 6.03 -0.90
N GLN A 112 2.30 6.98 -1.37
CA GLN A 112 1.80 8.23 -1.95
C GLN A 112 0.87 7.98 -3.14
N ARG A 113 1.23 7.06 -4.05
CA ARG A 113 0.40 6.72 -5.21
C ARG A 113 -0.93 6.11 -4.81
N ILE A 114 -0.97 5.24 -3.80
CA ILE A 114 -2.20 4.64 -3.32
C ILE A 114 -3.12 5.72 -2.74
N LEU A 115 -2.59 6.59 -1.88
CA LEU A 115 -3.34 7.68 -1.25
C LEU A 115 -3.86 8.70 -2.27
N GLU A 116 -3.01 9.08 -3.23
CA GLU A 116 -3.41 10.00 -4.31
C GLU A 116 -4.47 9.38 -5.22
N CYS A 117 -4.31 8.11 -5.57
CA CYS A 117 -5.32 7.38 -6.35
C CYS A 117 -6.65 7.31 -5.60
N TRP A 118 -6.65 6.98 -4.30
CA TRP A 118 -7.87 7.01 -3.50
C TRP A 118 -8.50 8.41 -3.50
N ARG A 119 -7.70 9.46 -3.32
CA ARG A 119 -8.20 10.82 -3.23
C ARG A 119 -8.80 11.35 -4.53
N THR A 120 -8.16 11.04 -5.66
CA THR A 120 -8.50 11.64 -6.97
C THR A 120 -9.39 10.77 -7.85
N HIS A 121 -9.38 9.44 -7.65
CA HIS A 121 -10.17 8.54 -8.48
C HIS A 121 -11.68 8.67 -8.17
N PRO A 122 -12.57 8.66 -9.18
CA PRO A 122 -14.01 8.74 -8.96
C PRO A 122 -14.57 7.64 -8.04
N ASP A 123 -13.95 6.46 -8.07
CA ASP A 123 -14.28 5.33 -7.18
C ASP A 123 -13.48 5.32 -5.86
N GLY A 124 -12.90 6.45 -5.44
CA GLY A 124 -12.20 6.59 -4.17
C GLY A 124 -12.94 7.53 -3.21
N GLU A 125 -12.28 8.60 -2.76
CA GLU A 125 -12.77 9.54 -1.75
C GLU A 125 -14.09 10.21 -2.15
N ALA A 126 -14.26 10.54 -3.42
CA ALA A 126 -15.50 11.14 -3.92
C ALA A 126 -16.73 10.24 -3.66
N LYS A 127 -16.53 8.92 -3.73
CA LYS A 127 -17.57 7.91 -3.59
C LYS A 127 -17.70 7.38 -2.17
N PHE A 128 -16.58 7.12 -1.51
CA PHE A 128 -16.55 6.43 -0.21
C PHE A 128 -16.26 7.38 0.96
N GLY A 129 -15.49 8.43 0.74
CA GLY A 129 -15.03 9.36 1.78
C GLY A 129 -13.51 9.27 2.03
N PRO A 130 -12.97 10.16 2.87
CA PRO A 130 -11.53 10.33 3.03
C PRO A 130 -10.89 9.18 3.83
N VAL A 131 -9.58 9.02 3.64
CA VAL A 131 -8.74 8.23 4.56
C VAL A 131 -8.42 9.09 5.77
N TRP A 132 -8.60 8.53 6.98
CA TRP A 132 -8.25 9.19 8.26
C TRP A 132 -6.99 8.61 8.88
N CYS A 133 -6.74 7.32 8.68
CA CYS A 133 -5.53 6.69 9.16
C CYS A 133 -4.98 5.68 8.16
N PHE A 134 -3.67 5.48 8.25
CA PHE A 134 -2.92 4.47 7.52
C PHE A 134 -2.31 3.49 8.53
N SER A 135 -2.61 2.20 8.38
CA SER A 135 -2.13 1.14 9.25
C SER A 135 -1.22 0.18 8.48
N THR A 136 -0.07 -0.15 9.03
CA THR A 136 0.85 -1.13 8.45
C THR A 136 1.43 -2.06 9.49
N ASN A 137 1.99 -3.18 9.02
CA ASN A 137 2.87 -4.02 9.82
C ASN A 137 4.21 -3.30 10.11
N ARG A 138 5.04 -3.89 10.96
CA ARG A 138 6.29 -3.28 11.44
C ARG A 138 7.52 -3.53 10.55
N ASP A 139 7.35 -3.80 9.26
CA ASP A 139 8.48 -3.91 8.34
C ASP A 139 9.33 -2.63 8.40
N SER A 140 10.66 -2.76 8.44
CA SER A 140 11.55 -1.62 8.71
C SER A 140 11.46 -0.57 7.61
N THR A 141 11.38 -1.01 6.35
CA THR A 141 11.21 -0.15 5.18
C THR A 141 9.90 0.62 5.24
N ASP A 142 8.79 -0.08 5.47
CA ASP A 142 7.46 0.53 5.54
C ASP A 142 7.33 1.50 6.70
N ARG A 143 7.95 1.20 7.86
CA ARG A 143 7.98 2.09 9.03
C ARG A 143 8.67 3.41 8.73
N VAL A 144 9.80 3.39 8.04
CA VAL A 144 10.53 4.61 7.69
C VAL A 144 9.73 5.43 6.67
N ALA A 145 9.16 4.76 5.66
CA ALA A 145 8.29 5.42 4.67
C ALA A 145 7.05 6.06 5.33
N CYS A 146 6.36 5.32 6.20
CA CYS A 146 5.19 5.84 6.92
C CYS A 146 5.55 6.99 7.86
N HIS A 147 6.68 6.92 8.57
CA HIS A 147 7.13 8.02 9.40
C HIS A 147 7.41 9.28 8.56
N SER A 148 8.10 9.14 7.42
CA SER A 148 8.36 10.24 6.47
C SER A 148 7.06 10.92 6.01
N LEU A 149 6.01 10.12 5.73
CA LEU A 149 4.74 10.61 5.20
C LEU A 149 3.80 11.19 6.26
N PHE A 150 3.70 10.53 7.42
CA PHE A 150 2.65 10.78 8.39
C PHE A 150 3.13 11.49 9.66
N MET A 151 4.43 11.74 9.81
CA MET A 151 4.98 12.57 10.89
C MET A 151 5.51 13.90 10.34
N LYS A 152 4.82 14.44 9.34
CA LYS A 152 5.33 15.51 8.49
C LYS A 152 4.88 16.91 8.91
N TYR A 153 3.63 17.04 9.34
CA TYR A 153 3.02 18.33 9.67
C TYR A 153 2.55 18.36 11.12
N ASP A 154 2.55 19.53 11.73
CA ASP A 154 1.99 19.78 13.06
C ASP A 154 0.54 20.26 12.96
N LEU A 155 -0.26 19.91 13.98
CA LEU A 155 -1.64 20.36 14.08
C LEU A 155 -1.75 21.87 14.24
N ASN A 156 -2.64 22.46 13.44
CA ASN A 156 -2.90 23.88 13.48
C ASN A 156 -3.43 24.28 14.87
N THR A 157 -2.61 25.05 15.60
CA THR A 157 -2.87 25.46 16.97
C THR A 157 -4.12 26.33 17.14
N SER A 158 -4.62 26.92 16.06
CA SER A 158 -5.83 27.74 16.05
C SER A 158 -7.09 26.98 15.64
N GLY A 159 -6.99 25.67 15.38
CA GLY A 159 -8.13 24.86 14.93
C GLY A 159 -8.87 24.18 16.08
N GLU A 160 -10.18 23.96 15.91
CA GLU A 160 -11.03 23.26 16.89
C GLU A 160 -10.48 21.86 17.24
N LEU A 161 -9.88 21.16 16.26
CA LEU A 161 -9.28 19.85 16.48
C LEU A 161 -8.08 19.92 17.45
N TYR A 162 -7.28 20.98 17.40
CA TYR A 162 -6.15 21.15 18.31
C TYR A 162 -6.60 21.35 19.75
N GLU A 163 -7.62 22.18 19.98
CA GLU A 163 -8.16 22.40 21.32
C GLU A 163 -8.66 21.10 21.97
N LYS A 164 -9.31 20.24 21.19
CA LYS A 164 -9.78 18.94 21.69
C LYS A 164 -8.65 17.95 21.95
N LEU A 165 -7.66 17.89 21.05
CA LEU A 165 -6.61 16.87 21.09
C LEU A 165 -5.43 17.24 22.00
N LEU A 166 -5.14 18.53 22.21
CA LEU A 166 -4.03 18.98 23.06
C LEU A 166 -4.18 18.51 24.51
N CYS A 167 -5.42 18.38 24.99
CA CYS A 167 -5.71 17.91 26.34
C CYS A 167 -5.39 16.42 26.56
N LEU A 168 -5.09 15.66 25.50
CA LEU A 168 -4.76 14.24 25.56
C LEU A 168 -3.26 14.05 25.74
N ALA A 169 -2.82 13.95 27.00
CA ALA A 169 -1.42 13.76 27.35
C ALA A 169 -0.82 12.54 26.63
N GLY A 170 0.32 12.76 25.95
CA GLY A 170 1.03 11.71 25.20
C GLY A 170 0.49 11.45 23.79
N LEU A 171 -0.60 12.11 23.37
CA LEU A 171 -1.06 12.02 21.99
C LEU A 171 -0.09 12.76 21.07
N ASN A 172 0.33 12.07 20.02
CA ASN A 172 1.12 12.67 18.96
C ASN A 172 0.24 13.57 18.09
N LEU A 173 0.58 14.86 17.99
CA LEU A 173 -0.16 15.85 17.20
C LEU A 173 0.40 16.03 15.77
N LYS A 174 1.31 15.14 15.34
CA LYS A 174 1.81 15.11 13.96
C LYS A 174 0.94 14.24 13.05
N PHE A 175 0.86 14.64 11.79
CA PHE A 175 0.13 13.93 10.74
C PHE A 175 0.78 14.08 9.36
N GLY A 176 0.27 13.31 8.41
CA GLY A 176 0.55 13.46 6.99
C GLY A 176 -0.43 14.37 6.28
N VAL A 177 -0.25 14.52 4.97
CA VAL A 177 -1.14 15.36 4.15
C VAL A 177 -2.61 14.97 4.40
N HIS A 178 -3.50 15.96 4.46
CA HIS A 178 -4.94 15.77 4.70
C HIS A 178 -5.31 15.21 6.08
N LEU A 179 -4.48 15.47 7.11
CA LEU A 179 -4.71 15.03 8.50
C LEU A 179 -4.68 13.50 8.65
N ILE A 180 -4.02 12.78 7.74
CA ILE A 180 -3.90 11.32 7.82
C ILE A 180 -2.93 10.96 8.94
N THR A 181 -3.39 10.13 9.86
CA THR A 181 -2.60 9.61 10.98
C THR A 181 -1.97 8.26 10.65
N MET A 182 -0.86 7.92 11.31
CA MET A 182 -0.24 6.59 11.22
C MET A 182 -0.66 5.73 12.41
N ASP A 183 -0.98 4.48 12.12
CA ASP A 183 -1.29 3.44 13.10
C ASP A 183 -0.45 2.17 12.83
N PHE A 184 -0.29 1.34 13.86
CA PHE A 184 0.33 0.02 13.77
C PHE A 184 -0.56 -1.00 14.45
N ASP A 185 -0.71 -2.18 13.84
CA ASP A 185 -1.55 -3.21 14.43
C ASP A 185 -1.06 -3.61 15.85
N PRO A 186 -1.89 -3.39 16.89
CA PRO A 186 -1.50 -3.59 18.29
C PRO A 186 -1.15 -5.04 18.61
N LYS A 187 -1.58 -6.03 17.81
CA LYS A 187 -1.17 -7.43 17.99
C LYS A 187 0.36 -7.60 17.93
N HIS A 188 1.04 -6.74 17.18
CA HIS A 188 2.51 -6.76 17.08
C HIS A 188 3.20 -6.11 18.28
N LEU A 189 2.50 -5.31 19.09
CA LEU A 189 3.02 -4.82 20.37
C LEU A 189 3.00 -5.92 21.42
N VAL A 190 1.89 -6.68 21.48
CA VAL A 190 1.69 -7.74 22.49
C VAL A 190 2.58 -8.96 22.24
N LYS A 191 2.88 -9.28 20.97
CA LYS A 191 3.76 -10.42 20.63
C LYS A 191 5.26 -10.17 20.84
N CYS A 192 5.68 -8.91 21.04
CA CYS A 192 7.08 -8.55 21.24
C CYS A 192 7.50 -8.49 22.72
N THR A 193 6.59 -8.84 23.63
CA THR A 193 6.81 -9.10 25.06
C THR A 193 6.67 -10.58 25.35
#